data_AF-A0A9X1UV48-F1
#
_entry.id   AF-A0A9X1UV48-F1
#
_cell.length_a   1.000
_cell.length_b   1.000
_cell.length_c   1.000
_cell.angle_alpha   90.00
_cell.angle_beta   90.00
_cell.angle_gamma   90.00
#
_symmetry.space_group_name_H-M   'P 1'
#
loop_
_entity.id
_entity.type
_entity.pdbx_description
1 polymer ?
#
loop_
_entity_poly.entity_id
_entity_poly.type
_entity_poly.pdbx_seq_one_letter_code
_entity_poly.pdbx_strand_id
1 'polypeptide(L)'
;MKNNKLTARNKRKSINLALWTAAWVLTIALVSFGYKFCYQSPVISIITISVNLLIGIGMIIANMKYLNGLDELQRKISLEAMGITLGVTLVVGLGYSMLDTTNVISNDAEISYLVIVMGLTYIVATVINNIKYK
;
A
#
# COMPACT_ATOMS: atom_id res chain seq x y z
N MET A 1 19.25 30.06 -2.64
CA MET A 1 17.96 29.93 -3.39
C MET A 1 17.69 28.52 -3.98
N LYS A 2 18.68 27.78 -4.50
CA LYS A 2 18.49 26.45 -5.15
C LYS A 2 17.95 25.37 -4.18
N ASN A 3 18.42 25.36 -2.93
CA ASN A 3 17.96 24.42 -1.89
C ASN A 3 16.46 24.56 -1.55
N ASN A 4 15.92 25.78 -1.56
CA ASN A 4 14.53 26.04 -1.19
C ASN A 4 13.54 25.54 -2.27
N LYS A 5 13.98 25.50 -3.54
CA LYS A 5 13.17 24.96 -4.64
C LYS A 5 13.13 23.42 -4.64
N LEU A 6 14.23 22.77 -4.26
CA LEU A 6 14.31 21.30 -4.18
C LEU A 6 13.48 20.75 -3.02
N THR A 7 13.56 21.36 -1.84
CA THR A 7 12.74 20.98 -0.67
C THR A 7 11.25 21.22 -0.90
N ALA A 8 10.87 22.35 -1.51
CA ALA A 8 9.48 22.62 -1.90
C ALA A 8 8.95 21.61 -2.94
N ARG A 9 9.78 21.19 -3.91
CA ARG A 9 9.41 20.19 -4.91
C ARG A 9 9.18 18.81 -4.28
N ASN A 10 10.05 18.39 -3.37
CA ASN A 10 9.92 17.09 -2.69
C ASN A 10 8.72 17.08 -1.75
N LYS A 11 8.46 18.17 -1.03
CA LYS A 11 7.27 18.35 -0.20
C LYS A 11 5.98 18.25 -1.02
N ARG A 12 5.94 18.89 -2.20
CA ARG A 12 4.78 18.83 -3.11
C ARG A 12 4.52 17.43 -3.66
N LYS A 13 5.58 16.66 -3.97
CA LYS A 13 5.45 15.25 -4.39
C LYS A 13 4.93 14.35 -3.28
N SER A 14 5.40 14.53 -2.05
CA SER A 14 4.91 13.79 -0.87
C SER A 14 3.43 14.09 -0.59
N ILE A 15 3.01 15.36 -0.66
CA ILE A 15 1.59 15.76 -0.52
C ILE A 15 0.73 15.13 -1.61
N ASN A 16 1.20 15.14 -2.87
CA ASN A 16 0.47 14.53 -3.97
C ASN A 16 0.27 13.02 -3.72
N LEU A 17 1.31 12.31 -3.27
CA LEU A 17 1.18 10.89 -2.89
C LEU A 17 0.15 10.72 -1.77
N ALA A 18 0.22 11.52 -0.70
CA ALA A 18 -0.71 11.44 0.41
C ALA A 18 -2.17 11.65 -0.04
N LEU A 19 -2.43 12.60 -0.94
CA LEU A 19 -3.76 12.84 -1.50
C LEU A 19 -4.26 11.65 -2.32
N TRP A 20 -3.42 11.05 -3.16
CA TRP A 20 -3.79 9.86 -3.93
C TRP A 20 -4.05 8.65 -3.04
N THR A 21 -3.23 8.44 -2.00
CA THR A 21 -3.44 7.39 -1.00
C THR A 21 -4.74 7.62 -0.24
N ALA A 22 -5.00 8.85 0.22
CA ALA A 22 -6.24 9.18 0.92
C ALA A 22 -7.47 8.98 0.03
N ALA A 23 -7.44 9.45 -1.22
CA ALA A 23 -8.51 9.24 -2.19
C ALA A 23 -8.78 7.74 -2.42
N TRP A 24 -7.73 6.95 -2.59
CA TRP A 24 -7.87 5.50 -2.77
C TRP A 24 -8.44 4.81 -1.53
N VAL A 25 -7.95 5.11 -0.33
CA VAL A 25 -8.47 4.55 0.93
C VAL A 25 -9.94 4.94 1.15
N LEU A 26 -10.32 6.18 0.84
CA LEU A 26 -11.72 6.60 0.89
C LEU A 26 -12.59 5.77 -0.07
N THR A 27 -12.09 5.47 -1.27
CA THR A 27 -12.85 4.60 -2.20
C THR A 27 -12.92 3.15 -1.74
N ILE A 28 -11.91 2.63 -1.04
CA ILE A 28 -12.00 1.31 -0.39
C ILE A 28 -13.11 1.33 0.66
N ALA A 29 -13.12 2.36 1.53
CA ALA A 29 -14.18 2.50 2.53
C ALA A 29 -15.57 2.55 1.88
N LEU A 30 -15.74 3.34 0.82
CA LEU A 30 -16.99 3.40 0.05
C LEU A 30 -17.38 2.05 -0.57
N VAL A 31 -16.43 1.27 -1.10
CA VAL A 31 -16.71 -0.08 -1.62
C VAL A 31 -17.12 -1.03 -0.50
N SER A 32 -16.35 -1.09 0.59
CA SER A 32 -16.58 -1.99 1.72
C SER A 32 -17.89 -1.70 2.45
N PHE A 33 -18.27 -0.43 2.60
CA PHE A 33 -19.54 -0.05 3.21
C PHE A 33 -20.69 0.02 2.21
N GLY A 34 -20.42 0.26 0.93
CA GLY A 34 -21.43 0.45 -0.11
C GLY A 34 -22.34 -0.76 -0.34
N TYR A 35 -21.83 -1.98 -0.14
CA TYR A 35 -22.65 -3.20 -0.18
C TYR A 35 -23.78 -3.18 0.87
N LYS A 36 -23.54 -2.57 2.03
CA LYS A 36 -24.55 -2.53 3.10
C LYS A 36 -25.66 -1.51 2.86
N PHE A 37 -25.43 -0.48 2.05
CA PHE A 37 -26.35 0.67 1.93
C PHE A 37 -26.89 0.93 0.53
N CYS A 38 -26.16 0.61 -0.55
CA CYS A 38 -26.47 1.11 -1.89
C CYS A 38 -26.51 0.05 -3.01
N TYR A 39 -25.83 -1.10 -2.88
CA TYR A 39 -25.75 -2.06 -4.00
C TYR A 39 -26.97 -2.97 -4.08
N GLN A 40 -28.03 -2.46 -4.69
CA GLN A 40 -29.23 -3.23 -5.04
C GLN A 40 -29.05 -4.10 -6.29
N SER A 41 -27.99 -3.86 -7.08
CA SER A 41 -27.71 -4.57 -8.33
C SER A 41 -26.22 -4.91 -8.47
N PRO A 42 -25.85 -6.11 -8.96
CA PRO A 42 -24.47 -6.51 -9.24
C PRO A 42 -23.72 -5.55 -10.17
N VAL A 43 -24.43 -4.89 -11.08
CA VAL A 43 -23.85 -3.93 -12.04
C VAL A 43 -23.23 -2.74 -11.31
N ILE A 44 -23.90 -2.24 -10.25
CA ILE A 44 -23.41 -1.10 -9.48
C ILE A 44 -22.14 -1.50 -8.71
N SER A 45 -22.12 -2.69 -8.11
CA SER A 45 -20.92 -3.22 -7.45
C SER A 45 -19.72 -3.30 -8.39
N ILE A 46 -19.91 -3.83 -9.61
CA ILE A 46 -18.85 -3.93 -10.62
C ILE A 46 -18.32 -2.55 -10.99
N ILE A 47 -19.21 -1.57 -11.23
CA ILE A 47 -18.81 -0.20 -11.56
C ILE A 47 -18.01 0.41 -10.42
N THR A 48 -18.49 0.32 -9.18
CA THR A 48 -17.80 0.96 -8.05
C THR A 48 -16.45 0.31 -7.74
N ILE A 49 -16.34 -1.02 -7.84
CA ILE A 49 -15.06 -1.73 -7.72
C ILE A 49 -14.12 -1.31 -8.86
N SER A 50 -14.61 -1.20 -10.09
CA SER A 50 -13.80 -0.74 -11.24
C SER A 50 -13.24 0.66 -11.02
N VAL A 51 -14.05 1.59 -10.52
CA VAL A 51 -13.61 2.95 -10.17
C VAL A 51 -12.55 2.94 -9.06
N ASN A 52 -12.75 2.12 -8.01
CA ASN A 52 -11.75 1.96 -6.95
C ASN A 52 -10.40 1.47 -7.50
N LEU A 53 -10.41 0.48 -8.41
CA LEU A 53 -9.20 -0.03 -9.04
C LEU A 53 -8.49 1.04 -9.88
N LEU A 54 -9.24 1.84 -10.67
CA LEU A 54 -8.67 2.94 -11.45
C LEU A 54 -7.99 3.99 -10.57
N ILE A 55 -8.61 4.34 -9.44
CA ILE A 55 -8.01 5.26 -8.45
C ILE A 55 -6.77 4.63 -7.81
N GLY A 56 -6.79 3.31 -7.56
CA GLY A 56 -5.64 2.53 -7.11
C GLY A 56 -4.47 2.60 -8.08
N ILE A 57 -4.71 2.49 -9.39
CA ILE A 57 -3.67 2.67 -10.42
C ILE A 57 -3.08 4.10 -10.34
N GLY A 58 -3.93 5.11 -10.17
CA GLY A 58 -3.48 6.49 -9.95
C GLY A 58 -2.55 6.64 -8.74
N MET A 59 -2.89 5.99 -7.62
CA MET A 59 -2.07 5.92 -6.41
C MET A 59 -0.72 5.24 -6.67
N ILE A 60 -0.69 4.12 -7.40
CA ILE A 60 0.55 3.43 -7.77
C ILE A 60 1.46 4.36 -8.59
N ILE A 61 0.92 5.04 -9.61
CA ILE A 61 1.67 5.98 -10.45
C ILE A 61 2.21 7.15 -9.60
N ALA A 62 1.42 7.66 -8.65
CA ALA A 62 1.85 8.70 -7.73
C ALA A 62 3.01 8.21 -6.84
N ASN A 63 2.96 6.97 -6.35
CA ASN A 63 4.03 6.37 -5.55
C ASN A 63 5.32 6.21 -6.38
N MET A 64 5.22 5.72 -7.62
CA MET A 64 6.38 5.64 -8.52
C MET A 64 7.02 7.01 -8.76
N LYS A 65 6.22 8.06 -8.99
CA LYS A 65 6.69 9.44 -9.18
C LYS A 65 7.35 10.02 -7.91
N TYR A 66 6.87 9.60 -6.74
CA TYR A 66 7.45 9.95 -5.45
C TYR A 66 8.82 9.28 -5.26
N LEU A 67 8.91 7.95 -5.42
CA LEU A 67 10.17 7.19 -5.29
C LEU A 67 11.25 7.68 -6.26
N ASN A 68 10.89 7.95 -7.51
CA ASN A 68 11.81 8.51 -8.51
C ASN A 68 12.21 9.97 -8.21
N GLY A 69 11.52 10.63 -7.27
CA GLY A 69 11.86 11.98 -6.81
C GLY A 69 12.75 12.01 -5.57
N LEU A 70 13.00 10.88 -4.91
CA LEU A 70 13.89 10.77 -3.77
C LEU A 70 15.36 10.87 -4.20
N ASP A 71 16.23 11.24 -3.27
CA ASP A 71 17.67 11.07 -3.45
C ASP A 71 18.05 9.58 -3.52
N GLU A 72 19.26 9.29 -3.97
CA GLU A 72 19.71 7.91 -4.22
C GLU A 72 19.68 7.04 -2.95
N LEU A 73 20.05 7.62 -1.80
CA LEU A 73 20.09 6.91 -0.52
C LEU A 73 18.68 6.54 -0.05
N GLN A 74 17.77 7.53 -0.02
CA GLN A 74 16.37 7.33 0.38
C GLN A 74 15.63 6.42 -0.59
N ARG A 75 15.90 6.50 -1.89
CA ARG A 75 15.35 5.58 -2.90
C ARG A 75 15.84 4.16 -2.65
N LYS A 76 17.12 3.97 -2.38
CA LYS A 76 17.70 2.65 -2.05
C LYS A 76 17.06 2.05 -0.80
N ILE A 77 16.97 2.82 0.28
CA ILE A 77 16.32 2.42 1.54
C ILE A 77 14.88 1.96 1.28
N SER A 78 14.13 2.75 0.53
CA SER A 78 12.72 2.46 0.22
C SER A 78 12.57 1.19 -0.62
N LEU A 79 13.40 1.00 -1.65
CA LEU A 79 13.34 -0.18 -2.51
C LEU A 79 13.77 -1.45 -1.78
N GLU A 80 14.80 -1.40 -0.94
CA GLU A 80 15.19 -2.53 -0.09
C GLU A 80 14.08 -2.91 0.89
N ALA A 81 13.45 -1.92 1.53
CA ALA A 81 12.32 -2.17 2.42
C ALA A 81 11.11 -2.78 1.68
N MET A 82 10.81 -2.30 0.46
CA MET A 82 9.76 -2.88 -0.39
C MET A 82 10.09 -4.33 -0.79
N GLY A 83 11.34 -4.64 -1.12
CA GLY A 83 11.78 -6.00 -1.45
C GLY A 83 11.62 -6.97 -0.28
N ILE A 84 12.05 -6.57 0.92
CA ILE A 84 11.85 -7.36 2.15
C ILE A 84 10.36 -7.57 2.42
N THR A 85 9.58 -6.50 2.34
CA THR A 85 8.12 -6.55 2.58
C THR A 85 7.43 -7.51 1.62
N LEU A 86 7.79 -7.49 0.34
CA LEU A 86 7.23 -8.40 -0.66
C LEU A 86 7.58 -9.86 -0.34
N GLY A 87 8.82 -10.15 0.00
CA GLY A 87 9.25 -11.51 0.37
C GLY A 87 8.54 -12.03 1.61
N VAL A 88 8.49 -11.25 2.69
CA VAL A 88 7.81 -11.63 3.93
C VAL A 88 6.32 -11.83 3.70
N THR A 89 5.67 -10.90 2.99
CA THR A 89 4.23 -10.99 2.70
C THR A 89 3.89 -12.23 1.89
N LEU A 90 4.73 -12.60 0.91
CA LEU A 90 4.53 -13.80 0.11
C LEU A 90 4.69 -15.08 0.94
N VAL A 91 5.77 -15.19 1.72
CA VAL A 91 6.03 -16.37 2.55
C VAL A 91 4.97 -16.54 3.63
N VAL A 92 4.65 -15.47 4.37
CA VAL A 92 3.63 -15.50 5.42
C VAL A 92 2.25 -15.73 4.82
N GLY A 93 1.92 -15.09 3.69
CA GLY A 93 0.61 -15.23 3.06
C GLY A 93 0.33 -16.62 2.53
N LEU A 94 1.30 -17.24 1.85
CA LEU A 94 1.16 -18.63 1.41
C LEU A 94 1.08 -19.58 2.60
N GLY A 95 1.91 -19.39 3.63
CA GLY A 95 1.83 -20.18 4.85
C GLY A 95 0.48 -20.04 5.56
N TYR A 96 -0.07 -18.83 5.63
CA TYR A 96 -1.36 -18.56 6.24
C TYR A 96 -2.52 -19.19 5.47
N SER A 97 -2.49 -19.13 4.14
CA SER A 97 -3.45 -19.84 3.28
C SER A 97 -3.33 -21.36 3.38
N MET A 98 -2.12 -21.91 3.55
CA MET A 98 -1.92 -23.34 3.80
C MET A 98 -2.51 -23.78 5.14
N LEU A 99 -2.35 -22.99 6.21
CA LEU A 99 -2.93 -23.30 7.52
C LEU A 99 -4.47 -23.38 7.47
N ASP A 100 -5.09 -22.49 6.69
CA ASP A 100 -6.54 -22.49 6.45
C ASP A 100 -6.97 -23.72 5.64
N THR A 101 -6.37 -23.93 4.46
CA THR A 101 -6.71 -25.07 3.59
C THR A 101 -6.43 -26.46 4.19
N THR A 102 -5.51 -26.55 5.16
CA THR A 102 -5.21 -27.78 5.90
C THR A 102 -6.02 -27.95 7.19
N ASN A 103 -6.96 -27.03 7.48
CA ASN A 103 -7.79 -27.00 8.69
C ASN A 103 -6.97 -27.01 10.00
N VAL A 104 -5.76 -26.45 9.98
CA VAL A 104 -4.94 -26.29 11.19
C VAL A 104 -5.45 -25.13 12.04
N ILE A 105 -5.93 -24.07 11.39
CA ILE A 105 -6.61 -22.95 12.05
C ILE A 105 -8.12 -23.08 11.83
N SER A 106 -8.91 -22.70 12.83
CA SER A 106 -10.38 -22.73 12.77
C SER A 106 -10.99 -21.48 12.12
N ASN A 107 -10.17 -20.47 11.85
CA ASN A 107 -10.59 -19.20 11.27
C ASN A 107 -10.09 -19.10 9.84
N ASP A 108 -10.90 -18.51 8.96
CA ASP A 108 -10.53 -18.27 7.56
C ASP A 108 -9.29 -17.37 7.45
N ALA A 109 -8.47 -17.62 6.43
CA ALA A 109 -7.32 -16.77 6.13
C ALA A 109 -7.76 -15.44 5.51
N GLU A 110 -8.09 -14.46 6.35
CA GLU A 110 -8.47 -13.14 5.87
C GLU A 110 -7.26 -12.31 5.39
N ILE A 111 -7.44 -11.64 4.25
CA ILE A 111 -6.41 -10.75 3.67
C ILE A 111 -6.11 -9.53 4.55
N SER A 112 -7.02 -9.18 5.46
CA SER A 112 -6.88 -8.06 6.42
C SER A 112 -5.64 -8.24 7.32
N TYR A 113 -5.44 -9.44 7.87
CA TYR A 113 -4.28 -9.78 8.70
C TYR A 113 -2.97 -9.69 7.92
N LEU A 114 -2.98 -10.17 6.66
CA LEU A 114 -1.83 -10.11 5.77
C LEU A 114 -1.41 -8.67 5.45
N VAL A 115 -2.38 -7.76 5.23
CA VAL A 115 -2.10 -6.34 5.00
C VAL A 115 -1.46 -5.69 6.23
N ILE A 116 -1.86 -6.08 7.45
CA ILE A 116 -1.23 -5.60 8.69
C ILE A 116 0.23 -6.05 8.76
N VAL A 117 0.50 -7.34 8.51
CA VAL A 117 1.87 -7.89 8.49
C VAL A 117 2.73 -7.16 7.45
N MET A 118 2.20 -6.94 6.25
CA MET A 118 2.87 -6.20 5.18
C MET A 118 3.25 -4.77 5.65
N GLY A 119 2.31 -4.04 6.24
CA GLY A 119 2.54 -2.68 6.74
C GLY A 119 3.59 -2.61 7.85
N LEU A 120 3.50 -3.50 8.85
CA LEU A 120 4.47 -3.57 9.94
C LEU A 120 5.87 -3.93 9.42
N THR A 121 5.96 -4.89 8.50
CA THR A 121 7.22 -5.29 7.89
C THR A 121 7.87 -4.12 7.15
N TYR A 122 7.10 -3.36 6.37
CA TYR A 122 7.62 -2.21 5.65
C TYR A 122 8.18 -1.14 6.59
N ILE A 123 7.48 -0.82 7.68
CA ILE A 123 7.93 0.14 8.68
C ILE A 123 9.23 -0.33 9.33
N VAL A 124 9.26 -1.57 9.82
CA VAL A 124 10.43 -2.15 10.49
C VAL A 124 11.64 -2.19 9.55
N ALA A 125 11.45 -2.68 8.31
CA ALA A 125 12.51 -2.73 7.31
C ALA A 125 13.05 -1.33 6.95
N THR A 126 12.15 -0.35 6.83
CA THR A 126 12.53 1.05 6.55
C THR A 126 13.34 1.65 7.71
N VAL A 127 12.94 1.41 8.96
CA VAL A 127 13.66 1.90 10.15
C VAL A 127 15.05 1.26 10.25
N ILE A 128 15.14 -0.06 10.10
CA ILE A 128 16.42 -0.80 10.15
C ILE A 128 17.36 -0.29 9.05
N ASN A 129 16.87 -0.13 7.81
CA ASN A 129 17.68 0.36 6.71
C ASN A 129 18.13 1.81 6.96
N ASN A 130 17.25 2.69 7.45
CA ASN A 130 17.64 4.06 7.81
C ASN A 130 18.72 4.10 8.90
N ILE A 131 18.72 3.18 9.86
CA ILE A 131 19.76 3.10 10.89
C ILE A 131 21.08 2.58 10.28
N LYS A 132 21.01 1.57 9.41
CA LYS A 132 22.18 0.96 8.76
C LYS A 132 22.94 1.92 7.83
N TYR A 133 22.23 2.83 7.17
CA TYR A 133 22.80 3.75 6.19
C TYR A 133 23.04 5.18 6.73
N LYS A 134 22.85 5.39 8.03
CA LYS A 134 23.32 6.59 8.74
C LYS A 134 24.81 6.47 9.05
#